data_AF-A0AAT9PCZ2-F1
#
_entry.id   AF-A0AAT9PCZ2-F1
#
_cell.length_a   1.000
_cell.length_b   1.000
_cell.length_c   1.000
_cell.angle_alpha   90.00
_cell.angle_beta   90.00
_cell.angle_gamma   90.00
#
_symmetry.space_group_name_H-M   'P 1'
#
loop_
_entity.id
_entity.type
_entity.pdbx_description
1 polymer ?
#
loop_
_entity_poly.entity_id
_entity_poly.type
_entity_poly.pdbx_seq_one_letter_code
_entity_poly.pdbx_strand_id
1 'polypeptide(L)'
;MLYRNLLVATLVAGAFTITGCSKKTEEAADAGAVETAAESAGDDAVDNAKTAGAVATGAAVNAGEAIAEGANAATEATATAVADGATAVAEGADNIANKTTDQVDLQADPNVAEAVAEDQQY
;
A
#
# COMPACT_ATOMS: atom_id res chain seq x y z
N MET A 1 49.49 -26.92 7.95
CA MET A 1 48.27 -27.31 7.21
C MET A 1 47.08 -27.55 8.16
N LEU A 2 47.28 -28.25 9.29
CA LEU A 2 46.22 -28.54 10.27
C LEU A 2 45.47 -27.31 10.82
N TYR A 3 46.18 -26.21 11.12
CA TYR A 3 45.58 -25.00 11.69
C TYR A 3 44.69 -24.23 10.69
N ARG A 4 45.04 -24.27 9.39
CA ARG A 4 44.21 -23.67 8.32
C ARG A 4 42.94 -24.49 8.11
N ASN A 5 43.04 -25.82 8.15
CA ASN A 5 41.89 -26.71 8.04
C ASN A 5 40.94 -26.59 9.25
N LEU A 6 41.49 -26.40 10.46
CA LEU A 6 40.71 -26.15 11.66
C LEU A 6 39.96 -24.82 11.61
N LEU A 7 40.61 -23.75 11.11
CA LEU A 7 40.00 -22.43 10.93
C LEU A 7 38.89 -22.44 9.88
N VAL A 8 39.09 -23.14 8.76
CA VAL A 8 38.06 -23.30 7.74
C VAL A 8 36.89 -24.13 8.27
N ALA A 9 37.14 -25.22 8.98
CA ALA A 9 36.09 -26.02 9.61
C ALA A 9 35.28 -25.24 10.66
N THR A 10 35.92 -24.39 11.46
CA THR A 10 35.21 -23.53 12.43
C THR A 10 34.44 -22.38 11.76
N LEU A 11 34.93 -21.85 10.63
CA LEU A 11 34.20 -20.85 9.83
C LEU A 11 32.98 -21.49 9.15
N VAL A 12 33.13 -22.71 8.59
CA VAL A 12 32.06 -23.50 7.98
C VAL A 12 31.07 -24.03 9.05
N ALA A 13 31.48 -24.20 10.30
CA ALA A 13 30.51 -24.47 11.36
C ALA A 13 29.78 -23.19 11.82
N GLY A 14 30.48 -22.05 11.85
CA GLY A 14 29.97 -20.78 12.38
C GLY A 14 29.02 -20.03 11.45
N ALA A 15 29.30 -20.00 10.13
CA ALA A 15 28.49 -19.30 9.15
C ALA A 15 27.19 -20.04 8.77
N PHE A 16 27.09 -21.34 9.07
CA PHE A 16 26.04 -22.23 8.56
C PHE A 16 24.88 -22.48 9.54
N THR A 17 24.91 -21.86 10.72
CA THR A 17 23.82 -22.00 11.72
C THR A 17 22.54 -21.24 11.35
N ILE A 18 22.56 -20.41 10.30
CA ILE A 18 21.44 -19.52 9.92
C ILE A 18 20.72 -20.00 8.65
N THR A 19 21.39 -20.72 7.77
CA THR A 19 20.83 -21.26 6.52
C THR A 19 21.35 -22.68 6.33
N GLY A 20 20.47 -23.68 6.35
CA GLY A 20 20.86 -25.09 6.28
C GLY A 20 21.80 -25.40 5.11
N CYS A 21 22.81 -26.24 5.36
CA CYS A 21 23.70 -26.78 4.33
C CYS A 21 22.94 -27.72 3.39
N SER A 22 23.41 -27.86 2.15
CA SER A 22 23.01 -28.99 1.31
C SER A 22 23.61 -30.29 1.85
N LYS A 23 22.95 -31.39 1.51
CA LYS A 23 23.37 -32.74 1.88
C LYS A 23 24.80 -33.07 1.42
N LYS A 24 25.23 -32.49 0.30
CA LYS A 24 26.58 -32.63 -0.24
C LYS A 24 27.63 -31.99 0.68
N THR A 25 27.33 -30.82 1.23
CA THR A 25 28.20 -30.11 2.18
C THR A 25 28.33 -30.89 3.49
N GLU A 26 27.22 -31.43 4.02
CA GLU A 26 27.23 -32.30 5.22
C GLU A 26 28.07 -33.56 5.00
N GLU A 27 27.84 -34.28 3.91
CA GLU A 27 28.57 -35.51 3.59
C GLU A 27 30.08 -35.25 3.38
N ALA A 28 30.45 -34.13 2.78
CA ALA A 28 31.86 -33.75 2.60
C ALA A 28 32.53 -33.33 3.92
N ALA A 29 31.81 -32.65 4.81
CA ALA A 29 32.29 -32.29 6.13
C ALA A 29 32.51 -33.54 7.00
N ASP A 30 31.55 -34.47 7.01
CA ASP A 30 31.63 -35.73 7.75
C ASP A 30 32.75 -36.65 7.23
N ALA A 31 33.02 -36.62 5.93
CA ALA A 31 34.14 -37.33 5.32
C ALA A 31 35.51 -36.68 5.61
N GLY A 32 35.57 -35.54 6.30
CA GLY A 32 36.80 -34.77 6.54
C GLY A 32 37.38 -34.13 5.28
N ALA A 33 36.61 -34.07 4.19
CA ALA A 33 36.99 -33.48 2.92
C ALA A 33 36.81 -31.97 2.95
N VAL A 34 37.66 -31.28 3.72
CA VAL A 34 37.54 -29.84 4.03
C VAL A 34 37.39 -28.95 2.80
N GLU A 35 38.12 -29.25 1.73
CA GLU A 35 38.10 -28.44 0.49
C GLU A 35 36.78 -28.61 -0.27
N THR A 36 36.31 -29.85 -0.42
CA THR A 36 35.00 -30.16 -1.01
C THR A 36 33.84 -29.64 -0.18
N ALA A 37 33.97 -29.68 1.15
CA ALA A 37 32.99 -29.12 2.06
C ALA A 37 32.94 -27.60 1.91
N ALA A 38 34.09 -26.92 1.81
CA ALA A 38 34.17 -25.47 1.63
C ALA A 38 33.64 -25.01 0.26
N GLU A 39 33.91 -25.74 -0.82
CA GLU A 39 33.35 -25.46 -2.14
C GLU A 39 31.83 -25.61 -2.15
N SER A 40 31.32 -26.73 -1.63
CA SER A 40 29.87 -27.00 -1.59
C SER A 40 29.14 -26.00 -0.68
N ALA A 41 29.76 -25.62 0.43
CA ALA A 41 29.35 -24.54 1.31
C ALA A 41 29.22 -23.19 0.58
N GLY A 42 30.17 -22.87 -0.31
CA GLY A 42 30.14 -21.67 -1.14
C GLY A 42 28.97 -21.68 -2.13
N ASP A 43 28.73 -22.82 -2.78
CA ASP A 43 27.59 -23.01 -3.68
C ASP A 43 26.25 -22.87 -2.94
N ASP A 44 26.13 -23.48 -1.76
CA ASP A 44 24.94 -23.38 -0.90
C ASP A 44 24.67 -21.92 -0.50
N ALA A 45 25.70 -21.15 -0.16
CA ALA A 45 25.56 -19.74 0.18
C ALA A 45 25.04 -18.92 -1.00
N VAL A 46 25.53 -19.18 -2.22
CA VAL A 46 25.08 -18.51 -3.44
C VAL A 46 23.61 -18.84 -3.74
N ASP A 47 23.21 -20.10 -3.63
CA ASP A 47 21.84 -20.51 -3.93
C ASP A 47 20.83 -20.06 -2.86
N ASN A 48 21.24 -20.06 -1.59
CA ASN A 48 20.47 -19.46 -0.52
C ASN A 48 20.30 -17.95 -0.73
N ALA A 49 21.35 -17.24 -1.14
CA ALA A 49 21.27 -15.81 -1.46
C ALA A 49 20.33 -15.53 -2.64
N LYS A 50 20.37 -16.33 -3.71
CA LYS A 50 19.43 -16.22 -4.84
C LYS A 50 17.99 -16.45 -4.38
N THR A 51 17.76 -17.47 -3.56
CA THR A 51 16.43 -17.81 -3.05
C THR A 51 15.89 -16.69 -2.17
N ALA A 52 16.70 -16.20 -1.22
CA ALA A 52 16.34 -15.07 -0.36
C ALA A 52 16.05 -13.81 -1.20
N GLY A 53 16.85 -13.55 -2.23
CA GLY A 53 16.63 -12.46 -3.18
C GLY A 53 15.29 -12.59 -3.91
N ALA A 54 14.98 -13.78 -4.45
CA ALA A 54 13.70 -14.02 -5.14
C ALA A 54 12.49 -13.86 -4.20
N VAL A 55 12.57 -14.36 -2.97
CA VAL A 55 11.53 -14.18 -1.95
C VAL A 55 11.35 -12.70 -1.60
N ALA A 56 12.44 -11.97 -1.41
CA ALA A 56 12.39 -10.54 -1.11
C ALA A 56 11.79 -9.74 -2.28
N THR A 57 12.17 -10.04 -3.52
CA THR A 57 11.56 -9.43 -4.72
C THR A 57 10.07 -9.74 -4.81
N GLY A 58 9.66 -11.01 -4.61
CA GLY A 58 8.25 -11.40 -4.61
C GLY A 58 7.44 -10.69 -3.53
N ALA A 59 7.98 -10.57 -2.31
CA ALA A 59 7.35 -9.83 -1.22
C ALA A 59 7.19 -8.33 -1.54
N ALA A 60 8.21 -7.72 -2.16
CA ALA A 60 8.15 -6.33 -2.58
C ALA A 60 7.12 -6.08 -3.69
N VAL A 61 7.01 -6.99 -4.66
CA VAL A 61 6.00 -6.93 -5.73
C VAL A 61 4.59 -7.03 -5.14
N ASN A 62 4.34 -8.04 -4.29
CA ASN A 62 3.02 -8.22 -3.66
C ASN A 62 2.63 -7.00 -2.81
N ALA A 63 3.57 -6.42 -2.07
CA ALA A 63 3.32 -5.20 -1.31
C ALA A 63 3.01 -4.01 -2.23
N GLY A 64 3.74 -3.86 -3.33
CA GLY A 64 3.51 -2.81 -4.32
C GLY A 64 2.13 -2.93 -4.98
N GLU A 65 1.72 -4.13 -5.38
CA GLU A 65 0.39 -4.40 -5.94
C GLU A 65 -0.72 -4.09 -4.94
N ALA A 66 -0.58 -4.53 -3.68
CA ALA A 66 -1.56 -4.25 -2.63
C ALA A 66 -1.70 -2.74 -2.36
N ILE A 67 -0.59 -1.99 -2.38
CA ILE A 67 -0.60 -0.53 -2.23
C ILE A 67 -1.32 0.13 -3.42
N ALA A 68 -1.01 -0.29 -4.65
CA ALA A 68 -1.62 0.26 -5.84
C ALA A 68 -3.14 0.02 -5.88
N GLU A 69 -3.57 -1.20 -5.56
CA GLU A 69 -4.99 -1.57 -5.48
C GLU A 69 -5.71 -0.77 -4.39
N GLY A 70 -5.12 -0.68 -3.20
CA GLY A 70 -5.68 0.10 -2.09
C GLY A 70 -5.80 1.60 -2.41
N ALA A 71 -4.80 2.16 -3.09
CA ALA A 71 -4.82 3.56 -3.50
C ALA A 71 -5.90 3.85 -4.56
N ASN A 72 -6.08 2.95 -5.54
CA ASN A 72 -7.14 3.05 -6.53
C ASN A 72 -8.53 2.96 -5.87
N ALA A 73 -8.75 1.98 -4.99
CA ALA A 73 -10.01 1.81 -4.28
C ALA A 73 -10.35 3.04 -3.41
N ALA A 74 -9.37 3.61 -2.71
CA ALA A 74 -9.57 4.83 -1.93
C ALA A 74 -9.92 6.03 -2.81
N THR A 75 -9.29 6.14 -3.99
CA THR A 75 -9.56 7.19 -4.97
C THR A 75 -10.98 7.05 -5.53
N GLU A 76 -11.38 5.84 -5.91
CA GLU A 76 -12.73 5.54 -6.40
C GLU A 76 -13.79 5.87 -5.34
N ALA A 77 -13.61 5.39 -4.11
CA ALA A 77 -14.52 5.68 -3.01
C ALA A 77 -14.67 7.19 -2.74
N THR A 78 -13.55 7.93 -2.83
CA THR A 78 -13.56 9.39 -2.68
C THR A 78 -14.32 10.05 -3.83
N ALA A 79 -14.08 9.62 -5.07
CA ALA A 79 -14.77 10.15 -6.25
C ALA A 79 -16.29 9.92 -6.17
N THR A 80 -16.72 8.72 -5.76
CA THR A 80 -18.14 8.40 -5.53
C THR A 80 -18.74 9.28 -4.44
N ALA A 81 -18.07 9.42 -3.28
CA ALA A 81 -18.58 10.25 -2.20
C ALA A 81 -18.71 11.74 -2.60
N VAL A 82 -17.77 12.25 -3.41
CA VAL A 82 -17.84 13.61 -3.96
C VAL A 82 -19.00 13.74 -4.95
N ALA A 83 -19.20 12.76 -5.83
CA ALA A 83 -20.31 12.76 -6.80
C ALA A 83 -21.68 12.71 -6.10
N ASP A 84 -21.82 11.86 -5.09
CA ASP A 84 -23.04 11.75 -4.27
C ASP A 84 -23.31 13.06 -3.52
N GLY A 85 -22.27 13.65 -2.91
CA GLY A 85 -22.36 14.93 -2.23
C GLY A 85 -22.76 16.07 -3.17
N ALA A 86 -22.19 16.12 -4.37
CA ALA A 86 -22.53 17.11 -5.39
C ALA A 86 -23.98 16.96 -5.86
N THR A 87 -24.45 15.72 -6.03
CA THR A 87 -25.85 15.41 -6.37
C THR A 87 -26.79 15.89 -5.26
N ALA A 88 -26.50 15.58 -4.00
CA ALA A 88 -27.30 16.03 -2.86
C ALA A 88 -27.36 17.57 -2.73
N VAL A 89 -26.27 18.27 -3.04
CA VAL A 89 -26.25 19.75 -3.07
C VAL A 89 -27.12 20.29 -4.19
N ALA A 90 -27.06 19.70 -5.39
CA ALA A 90 -27.90 20.10 -6.52
C ALA A 90 -29.40 19.90 -6.21
N GLU A 91 -29.77 18.72 -5.71
CA GLU A 91 -31.14 18.44 -5.27
C GLU A 91 -31.61 19.38 -4.16
N GLY A 92 -30.73 19.69 -3.20
CA GLY A 92 -31.00 20.65 -2.14
C GLY A 92 -31.26 22.05 -2.68
N ALA A 93 -30.46 22.50 -3.65
CA ALA A 93 -30.62 23.79 -4.30
C ALA A 93 -31.94 23.88 -5.09
N ASP A 94 -32.28 22.84 -5.85
CA ASP A 94 -33.55 22.76 -6.60
C ASP A 94 -34.75 22.78 -5.64
N ASN A 95 -34.68 22.06 -4.53
CA ASN A 95 -35.72 22.08 -3.50
C ASN A 95 -35.90 23.46 -2.86
N ILE A 96 -34.82 24.20 -2.62
CA ILE A 96 -34.89 25.58 -2.10
C ILE A 96 -35.52 26.50 -3.16
N ALA A 97 -35.06 26.44 -4.40
CA ALA A 97 -35.57 27.26 -5.50
C ALA A 97 -37.10 27.06 -5.67
N ASN A 98 -37.55 25.81 -5.69
CA ASN A 98 -38.98 25.48 -5.79
C ASN A 98 -39.77 26.04 -4.59
N LYS A 99 -39.27 25.88 -3.36
CA LYS A 99 -39.94 26.46 -2.16
C LYS A 99 -40.00 27.98 -2.21
N THR A 100 -38.96 28.65 -2.69
CA THR A 100 -38.97 30.11 -2.83
C THR A 100 -39.99 30.57 -3.87
N THR A 101 -40.09 29.89 -5.01
CA THR A 101 -41.12 30.19 -6.03
C THR A 101 -42.54 30.02 -5.48
N ASP A 102 -42.78 29.03 -4.63
CA ASP A 102 -44.12 28.76 -4.08
C ASP A 102 -44.51 29.62 -2.86
N GLN A 103 -43.54 30.16 -2.09
CA GLN A 103 -43.80 30.79 -0.80
C GLN A 103 -43.48 32.29 -0.72
N VAL A 104 -42.74 32.83 -1.68
CA VAL A 104 -42.28 34.23 -1.65
C VAL A 104 -43.05 35.04 -2.69
N ASP A 105 -44.35 35.23 -2.44
CA ASP A 105 -45.10 36.32 -3.07
C ASP A 105 -44.92 37.59 -2.23
N LEU A 106 -43.74 38.22 -2.37
CA LEU A 106 -43.44 39.51 -1.73
C LEU A 106 -44.38 40.64 -2.21
N GLN A 107 -45.12 40.42 -3.30
CA GLN A 107 -46.10 41.38 -3.81
C GLN A 107 -47.48 41.20 -3.16
N ALA A 108 -47.73 40.07 -2.50
CA ALA A 108 -48.94 39.84 -1.70
C ALA A 108 -48.81 40.24 -0.22
N ASP A 109 -47.60 40.54 0.27
CA ASP A 109 -47.43 41.09 1.62
C ASP A 109 -47.87 42.57 1.64
N PRO A 110 -48.96 42.92 2.32
CA PRO A 110 -49.48 44.29 2.34
C PRO A 110 -48.48 45.30 2.92
N ASN A 111 -47.56 44.87 3.80
CA ASN A 111 -46.53 45.76 4.36
C ASN A 111 -45.43 46.10 3.34
N VAL A 112 -45.17 45.20 2.38
CA VAL A 112 -44.22 45.44 1.28
C VAL A 112 -44.85 46.34 0.23
N ALA A 113 -46.13 46.13 -0.10
CA ALA A 113 -46.87 46.99 -1.02
C ALA A 113 -47.00 48.44 -0.53
N GLU A 114 -47.21 48.64 0.77
CA GLU A 114 -47.29 49.97 1.40
C GLU A 114 -45.93 50.68 1.41
N ALA A 115 -44.85 49.98 1.78
CA ALA A 115 -43.49 50.53 1.74
C ALA A 115 -43.04 50.95 0.33
N VAL A 116 -43.39 50.18 -0.70
CA VAL A 116 -43.07 50.51 -2.11
C VAL A 116 -43.90 51.70 -2.62
N ALA A 117 -45.13 51.88 -2.10
CA ALA A 117 -46.01 53.00 -2.47
C ALA A 117 -45.57 54.32 -1.83
N GLU A 118 -44.99 54.30 -0.63
CA GLU A 118 -44.43 55.50 0.02
C GLU A 118 -43.15 56.00 -0.68
N ASP A 119 -42.29 55.10 -1.14
CA ASP A 119 -41.00 55.46 -1.77
C ASP A 119 -41.18 56.07 -3.18
N GLN A 120 -42.31 55.80 -3.85
CA GLN A 120 -42.65 56.39 -5.17
C GLN A 120 -43.34 57.76 -5.10
N GLN A 121 -43.58 58.30 -3.90
CA GLN A 121 -44.22 59.62 -3.72
C GLN A 121 -43.22 60.78 -3.58
N TYR A 122 -41.92 60.53 -3.77
CA TYR A 122 -40.86 61.54 -3.78
C TYR A 122 -40.25 61.77 -5.17
#